data_AF-A0A3M1FJ84-F1
#
_entry.id   AF-A0A3M1FJ84-F1
#
_cell.length_a   1.000
_cell.length_b   1.000
_cell.length_c   1.000
_cell.angle_alpha   90.00
_cell.angle_beta   90.00
_cell.angle_gamma   90.00
#
_symmetry.space_group_name_H-M   'P 1'
#
loop_
_entity.id
_entity.type
_entity.pdbx_description
1 polymer ?
#
loop_
_entity_poly.entity_id
_entity_poly.type
_entity_poly.pdbx_seq_one_letter_code
_entity_poly.pdbx_strand_id
1 'polypeptide(L)'
;MINDFEDFCTWMYVIVDDIWQQIAPFFKRPGPQPKCSDSELITMAIVGECRGWDVETEMLSHWQEHRDMFPTIPSQSRFNRRRRNLMMAFNLTRRIVLQMLDLAQDRQCIIDSLPIPVVQFYLVPGSTGDWKAYGATFGKVASKKETIFGYKLHLLVTVSGLILDFELAPANATDLEVGFELLSEHTDLEVLGDKAYISADKAAQLWHQNRIRLKTIPRCNQKQQLPAHLKKMYNKIRQIIETVNGQLSQQFNIEKNRAHTFWGLCTRLYTKLAAHTLCIFLNRLLGNPDFLQIKALAFPN
;
A
#
# COMPACT_ATOMS: atom_id res chain seq x y z
N MET A 1 -7.67 23.67 4.99
CA MET A 1 -6.64 23.18 5.93
C MET A 1 -7.35 22.20 6.85
N ILE A 2 -6.75 21.05 7.15
CA ILE A 2 -7.30 20.10 8.13
C ILE A 2 -6.80 20.56 9.49
N ASN A 3 -7.72 20.96 10.36
CA ASN A 3 -7.37 21.49 11.69
C ASN A 3 -7.59 20.44 12.79
N ASP A 4 -8.52 19.52 12.58
CA ASP A 4 -8.84 18.47 13.54
C ASP A 4 -9.19 17.14 12.85
N PHE A 5 -9.51 16.13 13.66
CA PHE A 5 -9.84 14.79 13.18
C PHE A 5 -11.16 14.74 12.40
N GLU A 6 -12.10 15.64 12.71
CA GLU A 6 -13.39 15.73 12.03
C GLU A 6 -13.22 16.28 10.61
N ASP A 7 -12.39 17.30 10.44
CA ASP A 7 -11.96 17.81 9.13
C ASP A 7 -11.35 16.68 8.30
N PHE A 8 -10.46 15.87 8.89
CA PHE A 8 -9.83 14.75 8.18
C PHE A 8 -10.85 13.70 7.74
N CYS A 9 -11.78 13.32 8.62
CA CYS A 9 -12.85 12.39 8.29
C CYS A 9 -13.74 12.94 7.17
N THR A 10 -14.09 14.23 7.24
CA THR A 10 -14.96 14.89 6.26
C THR A 10 -14.31 14.94 4.88
N TRP A 11 -13.06 15.39 4.78
CA TRP A 11 -12.31 15.38 3.53
C TRP A 11 -12.20 13.98 2.93
N MET A 12 -11.88 12.99 3.76
CA MET A 12 -11.78 11.60 3.31
C MET A 12 -13.14 11.06 2.84
N TYR A 13 -14.22 11.37 3.55
CA TYR A 13 -15.57 10.97 3.18
C TYR A 13 -15.99 11.56 1.84
N VAL A 14 -15.83 12.87 1.63
CA VAL A 14 -16.23 13.53 0.39
C VAL A 14 -15.50 12.93 -0.81
N ILE A 15 -14.17 12.76 -0.72
CA ILE A 15 -13.38 12.16 -1.81
C ILE A 15 -13.83 10.71 -2.08
N VAL A 16 -14.04 9.92 -1.02
CA VAL A 16 -14.49 8.54 -1.15
C VAL A 16 -15.90 8.47 -1.76
N ASP A 17 -16.83 9.32 -1.34
CA ASP A 17 -18.21 9.32 -1.83
C ASP A 17 -18.27 9.73 -3.31
N ASP A 18 -17.58 10.80 -3.71
CA ASP A 18 -17.50 11.26 -5.11
C ASP A 18 -16.97 10.15 -6.04
N ILE A 19 -15.97 9.39 -5.58
CA ILE A 19 -15.45 8.23 -6.30
C ILE A 19 -16.45 7.07 -6.27
N TRP A 20 -17.09 6.83 -5.13
CA TRP A 20 -18.07 5.75 -4.98
C TRP A 20 -19.24 5.92 -5.95
N GLN A 21 -19.76 7.14 -6.15
CA GLN A 21 -20.83 7.38 -7.12
C GLN A 21 -20.49 6.90 -8.54
N GLN A 22 -19.21 6.94 -8.91
CA GLN A 22 -18.73 6.50 -10.23
C GLN A 22 -18.60 4.98 -10.33
N ILE A 23 -18.21 4.31 -9.23
CA ILE A 23 -17.90 2.87 -9.25
C ILE A 23 -19.00 1.98 -8.66
N ALA A 24 -19.97 2.53 -7.93
CA ALA A 24 -21.06 1.81 -7.29
C ALA A 24 -21.81 0.83 -8.22
N PRO A 25 -22.05 1.13 -9.52
CA PRO A 25 -22.68 0.19 -10.44
C PRO A 25 -21.98 -1.17 -10.59
N PHE A 26 -20.68 -1.26 -10.29
CA PHE A 26 -19.90 -2.51 -10.33
C PHE A 26 -20.05 -3.39 -9.08
N PHE A 27 -20.67 -2.88 -8.01
CA PHE A 27 -20.75 -3.54 -6.70
C PHE A 27 -22.19 -3.92 -6.31
N LYS A 28 -23.01 -4.28 -7.29
CA LYS A 28 -24.40 -4.71 -7.07
C LYS A 28 -24.45 -5.95 -6.18
N ARG A 29 -25.37 -5.94 -5.23
CA ARG A 29 -25.63 -7.05 -4.30
C ARG A 29 -27.13 -7.24 -4.11
N PRO A 30 -27.59 -8.48 -3.88
CA PRO A 30 -28.99 -8.74 -3.56
C PRO A 30 -29.35 -8.20 -2.16
N GLY A 31 -30.63 -7.93 -1.96
CA GLY A 31 -31.19 -7.52 -0.67
C GLY A 31 -31.27 -6.01 -0.46
N PRO A 32 -31.77 -5.58 0.72
CA PRO A 32 -31.93 -4.16 1.03
C PRO A 32 -30.58 -3.46 1.17
N GLN A 33 -30.58 -2.15 0.90
CA GLN A 33 -29.40 -1.33 1.14
C GLN A 33 -29.03 -1.33 2.63
N PRO A 34 -27.73 -1.45 2.96
CA PRO A 34 -27.30 -1.38 4.35
C PRO A 34 -27.51 0.03 4.90
N LYS A 35 -27.83 0.11 6.20
CA LYS A 35 -28.01 1.39 6.90
C LYS A 35 -26.74 2.26 6.91
N CYS A 36 -25.58 1.62 7.07
CA CYS A 36 -24.28 2.23 6.80
C CYS A 36 -24.00 2.02 5.31
N SER A 37 -23.91 3.09 4.55
CA SER A 37 -23.56 3.09 3.13
C SER A 37 -22.19 2.46 2.87
N ASP A 38 -21.88 2.17 1.60
CA ASP A 38 -20.55 1.67 1.25
C ASP A 38 -19.49 2.77 1.34
N SER A 39 -19.83 4.03 0.98
CA SER A 39 -18.96 5.19 1.17
C SER A 39 -18.54 5.33 2.63
N GLU A 40 -19.49 5.34 3.57
CA GLU A 40 -19.19 5.40 5.01
C GLU A 40 -18.26 4.25 5.44
N LEU A 41 -18.54 3.01 5.01
CA LEU A 41 -17.73 1.86 5.39
C LEU A 41 -16.30 1.93 4.81
N ILE A 42 -16.16 2.37 3.55
CA ILE A 42 -14.86 2.55 2.89
C ILE A 42 -14.07 3.64 3.62
N THR A 43 -14.70 4.78 3.92
CA THR A 43 -14.07 5.88 4.66
C THR A 43 -13.65 5.43 6.05
N MET A 44 -14.53 4.77 6.81
CA MET A 44 -14.23 4.26 8.14
C MET A 44 -13.03 3.30 8.13
N ALA A 45 -12.95 2.43 7.12
CA ALA A 45 -11.83 1.51 6.96
C ALA A 45 -10.53 2.27 6.62
N ILE A 46 -10.56 3.21 5.68
CA ILE A 46 -9.38 3.99 5.26
C ILE A 46 -8.86 4.85 6.41
N VAL A 47 -9.73 5.64 7.06
CA VAL A 47 -9.36 6.50 8.19
C VAL A 47 -8.86 5.65 9.35
N GLY A 48 -9.51 4.52 9.63
CA GLY A 48 -9.04 3.58 10.66
C GLY A 48 -7.62 3.06 10.38
N GLU A 49 -7.29 2.76 9.12
CA GLU A 49 -5.92 2.40 8.74
C GLU A 49 -4.94 3.57 8.91
N CYS A 50 -5.33 4.80 8.56
CA CYS A 50 -4.51 6.01 8.76
C CYS A 50 -4.21 6.28 10.24
N ARG A 51 -5.16 5.95 11.12
CA ARG A 51 -5.05 6.04 12.59
C ARG A 51 -4.30 4.87 13.22
N GLY A 52 -3.98 3.84 12.44
CA GLY A 52 -3.31 2.63 12.94
C GLY A 52 -4.21 1.70 13.75
N TRP A 53 -5.53 1.81 13.63
CA TRP A 53 -6.51 0.93 14.27
C TRP A 53 -6.55 -0.44 13.56
N ASP A 54 -5.49 -1.24 13.71
CA ASP A 54 -5.29 -2.47 12.96
C ASP A 54 -6.13 -3.66 13.48
N VAL A 55 -6.70 -3.56 14.68
CA VAL A 55 -7.63 -4.55 15.25
C VAL A 55 -9.07 -4.11 15.02
N GLU A 56 -9.90 -4.93 14.35
CA GLU A 56 -11.25 -4.50 13.95
C GLU A 56 -12.21 -4.24 15.11
N THR A 57 -12.06 -4.93 16.25
CA THR A 57 -12.86 -4.62 17.45
C THR A 57 -12.53 -3.23 17.99
N GLU A 58 -11.24 -2.87 17.97
CA GLU A 58 -10.77 -1.58 18.44
C GLU A 58 -11.21 -0.47 17.48
N MET A 59 -10.99 -0.65 16.17
CA MET A 59 -11.46 0.27 15.13
C MET A 59 -12.95 0.58 15.28
N LEU A 60 -13.78 -0.45 15.45
CA LEU A 60 -15.22 -0.25 15.62
C LEU A 60 -15.56 0.41 16.95
N SER A 61 -14.80 0.16 18.02
CA SER A 61 -14.97 0.88 19.30
C SER A 61 -14.71 2.37 19.13
N HIS A 62 -13.60 2.75 18.48
CA HIS A 62 -13.31 4.16 18.18
C HIS A 62 -14.43 4.79 17.33
N TRP A 63 -14.94 4.08 16.33
CA TRP A 63 -16.08 4.59 15.55
C TRP A 63 -17.39 4.70 16.33
N GLN A 64 -17.59 3.94 17.42
CA GLN A 64 -18.77 4.13 18.28
C GLN A 64 -18.75 5.47 19.01
N GLU A 65 -17.56 6.02 19.26
CA GLU A 65 -17.32 7.34 19.88
C GLU A 65 -17.53 8.49 18.89
N HIS A 66 -17.48 8.20 17.59
CA HIS A 66 -17.62 9.16 16.48
C HIS A 66 -18.93 8.99 15.69
N ARG A 67 -20.04 8.71 16.38
CA ARG A 67 -21.38 8.50 15.78
C ARG A 67 -22.06 9.79 15.32
N ASP A 68 -21.57 10.93 15.77
CA ASP A 68 -21.87 12.25 15.22
C ASP A 68 -21.47 12.35 13.74
N MET A 69 -20.31 11.78 13.36
CA MET A 69 -19.85 11.73 11.96
C MET A 69 -20.42 10.52 11.21
N PHE A 70 -20.38 9.33 11.82
CA PHE A 70 -20.84 8.08 11.19
C PHE A 70 -21.95 7.43 12.05
N PRO A 71 -23.22 7.74 11.81
CA PRO A 71 -24.31 7.41 12.74
C PRO A 71 -24.59 5.92 12.88
N THR A 72 -24.30 5.13 11.85
CA THR A 72 -24.51 3.68 11.88
C THR A 72 -23.20 2.92 11.82
N ILE A 73 -22.77 2.36 12.95
CA ILE A 73 -21.61 1.47 13.01
C ILE A 73 -22.06 0.02 12.85
N PRO A 74 -21.65 -0.70 11.77
CA PRO A 74 -22.02 -2.11 11.61
C PRO A 74 -21.42 -2.98 12.71
N SER A 75 -22.07 -4.11 13.02
CA SER A 75 -21.44 -5.12 13.87
C SER A 75 -20.16 -5.66 13.23
N GLN A 76 -19.20 -6.13 14.03
CA GLN A 76 -17.90 -6.62 13.56
C GLN A 76 -18.02 -7.63 12.41
N SER A 77 -18.90 -8.62 12.54
CA SER A 77 -19.14 -9.61 11.49
C SER A 77 -19.65 -8.98 10.19
N ARG A 78 -20.58 -8.01 10.28
CA ARG A 78 -21.10 -7.30 9.10
C ARG A 78 -20.05 -6.38 8.47
N PHE A 79 -19.31 -5.63 9.28
CA PHE A 79 -18.23 -4.77 8.81
C PHE A 79 -17.18 -5.60 8.05
N ASN A 80 -16.66 -6.67 8.65
CA ASN A 80 -15.64 -7.52 8.05
C ASN A 80 -16.10 -8.19 6.76
N ARG A 81 -17.35 -8.69 6.72
CA ARG A 81 -17.91 -9.28 5.51
C ARG A 81 -18.04 -8.25 4.39
N ARG A 82 -18.57 -7.06 4.70
CA ARG A 82 -18.74 -6.00 3.70
C ARG A 82 -17.41 -5.45 3.22
N ARG A 83 -16.45 -5.21 4.13
CA ARG A 83 -15.09 -4.77 3.78
C ARG A 83 -14.43 -5.72 2.79
N ARG A 84 -14.55 -7.05 2.99
CA ARG A 84 -14.07 -8.06 2.03
C ARG A 84 -14.81 -8.00 0.68
N ASN A 85 -16.12 -7.82 0.69
CA ASN A 85 -16.89 -7.68 -0.56
C ASN A 85 -16.55 -6.39 -1.32
N LEU A 86 -16.04 -5.38 -0.62
CA LEU A 86 -15.59 -4.09 -1.18
C LEU A 86 -14.08 -4.06 -1.44
N MET A 87 -13.38 -5.20 -1.38
CA MET A 87 -11.93 -5.29 -1.60
C MET A 87 -11.49 -4.57 -2.88
N MET A 88 -12.18 -4.85 -3.99
CA MET A 88 -11.87 -4.21 -5.28
C MET A 88 -12.25 -2.72 -5.31
N ALA A 89 -13.20 -2.27 -4.48
CA ALA A 89 -13.54 -0.86 -4.39
C ALA A 89 -12.35 -0.05 -3.86
N PHE A 90 -11.67 -0.51 -2.80
CA PHE A 90 -10.44 0.13 -2.31
C PHE A 90 -9.37 0.23 -3.41
N ASN A 91 -9.18 -0.85 -4.18
CA ASN A 91 -8.23 -0.86 -5.28
C ASN A 91 -8.62 0.13 -6.39
N LEU A 92 -9.90 0.18 -6.77
CA LEU A 92 -10.40 1.13 -7.77
C LEU A 92 -10.30 2.57 -7.29
N THR A 93 -10.65 2.86 -6.04
CA THR A 93 -10.47 4.17 -5.42
C THR A 93 -9.01 4.61 -5.51
N ARG A 94 -8.06 3.74 -5.12
CA ARG A 94 -6.63 4.02 -5.28
C ARG A 94 -6.26 4.34 -6.74
N ARG A 95 -6.73 3.53 -7.70
CA ARG A 95 -6.41 3.73 -9.13
C ARG A 95 -6.97 5.04 -9.69
N ILE A 96 -8.19 5.41 -9.33
CA ILE A 96 -8.81 6.68 -9.73
C ILE A 96 -8.02 7.85 -9.16
N VAL A 97 -7.68 7.80 -7.87
CA VAL A 97 -6.86 8.83 -7.22
C VAL A 97 -5.47 8.94 -7.85
N LEU A 98 -4.84 7.81 -8.20
CA LEU A 98 -3.56 7.81 -8.92
C LEU A 98 -3.66 8.54 -10.27
N GLN A 99 -4.75 8.37 -11.01
CA GLN A 99 -4.95 9.07 -12.29
C GLN A 99 -5.15 10.58 -12.12
N MET A 100 -5.61 11.03 -10.96
CA MET A 100 -5.79 12.44 -10.63
C MET A 100 -4.50 13.12 -10.14
N LEU A 101 -3.47 12.34 -9.81
CA LEU A 101 -2.20 12.85 -9.27
C LEU A 101 -1.20 13.15 -10.39
N ASP A 102 -0.72 14.39 -10.42
CA ASP A 102 0.38 14.79 -11.31
C ASP A 102 1.66 14.00 -11.02
N LEU A 103 1.91 13.68 -9.74
CA LEU A 103 3.01 12.83 -9.29
C LEU A 103 3.03 11.45 -9.97
N ALA A 104 1.87 10.93 -10.39
CA ALA A 104 1.81 9.63 -11.07
C ALA A 104 2.42 9.65 -12.48
N GLN A 105 2.71 10.83 -13.03
CA GLN A 105 3.35 11.01 -14.33
C GLN A 105 4.90 10.97 -14.25
N ASP A 106 5.47 10.90 -13.03
CA ASP A 106 6.91 10.78 -12.83
C ASP A 106 7.45 9.51 -13.49
N ARG A 107 8.38 9.67 -14.44
CA ARG A 107 9.02 8.55 -15.14
C ARG A 107 10.19 7.95 -14.39
N GLN A 108 10.60 8.56 -13.28
CA GLN A 108 11.65 8.03 -12.41
C GLN A 108 11.02 7.33 -11.22
N CYS A 109 11.32 6.04 -11.10
CA CYS A 109 10.74 5.16 -10.10
C CYS A 109 11.82 4.38 -9.35
N ILE A 110 11.39 3.79 -8.25
CA ILE A 110 12.14 2.93 -7.35
C ILE A 110 11.34 1.64 -7.23
N ILE A 111 12.02 0.49 -7.30
CA ILE A 111 11.42 -0.80 -6.98
C ILE A 111 12.06 -1.38 -5.72
N ASP A 112 11.23 -1.75 -4.75
CA ASP A 112 11.66 -2.35 -3.49
C ASP A 112 10.58 -3.29 -2.95
N SER A 113 10.94 -4.14 -1.98
CA SER A 113 10.00 -5.11 -1.39
C SER A 113 9.97 -5.07 0.14
N LEU A 114 8.78 -5.31 0.69
CA LEU A 114 8.53 -5.46 2.12
C LEU A 114 8.04 -6.88 2.46
N PRO A 115 8.44 -7.43 3.62
CA PRO A 115 7.94 -8.72 4.06
C PRO A 115 6.50 -8.63 4.58
N ILE A 116 5.65 -9.57 4.17
CA ILE A 116 4.26 -9.69 4.63
C ILE A 116 4.09 -11.08 5.29
N PRO A 117 4.47 -11.22 6.58
CA PRO A 117 4.25 -12.46 7.30
C PRO A 117 2.76 -12.69 7.55
N VAL A 118 2.32 -13.94 7.40
CA VAL A 118 0.90 -14.33 7.58
C VAL A 118 0.63 -15.19 8.79
N VAL A 119 1.62 -15.97 9.21
CA VAL A 119 1.58 -16.77 10.42
C VAL A 119 2.96 -16.71 11.06
N GLN A 120 3.01 -16.58 12.38
CA GLN A 120 4.29 -16.65 13.11
C GLN A 120 4.93 -18.02 12.89
N PHE A 121 6.25 -18.05 12.71
CA PHE A 121 6.99 -19.23 12.27
C PHE A 121 6.62 -20.52 13.02
N TYR A 122 6.52 -20.45 14.36
CA TYR A 122 6.20 -21.61 15.21
C TYR A 122 4.73 -22.05 15.19
N LEU A 123 3.82 -21.22 14.69
CA LEU A 123 2.39 -21.51 14.58
C LEU A 123 2.01 -22.11 13.22
N VAL A 124 2.92 -22.11 12.24
CA VAL A 124 2.65 -22.62 10.88
C VAL A 124 2.16 -24.07 10.86
N PRO A 125 2.72 -25.02 11.66
CA PRO A 125 2.22 -26.40 11.67
C PRO A 125 0.76 -26.53 12.13
N GLY A 126 0.30 -25.64 13.01
CA GLY A 126 -1.08 -25.62 13.54
C GLY A 126 -2.00 -24.63 12.84
N SER A 127 -1.57 -23.95 11.77
CA SER A 127 -2.37 -22.93 11.12
C SER A 127 -3.53 -23.54 10.34
N THR A 128 -4.75 -23.03 10.55
CA THR A 128 -5.97 -23.49 9.87
C THR A 128 -6.37 -22.61 8.67
N GLY A 129 -5.60 -21.57 8.37
CA GLY A 129 -5.87 -20.67 7.25
C GLY A 129 -5.58 -21.31 5.89
N ASP A 130 -6.17 -20.73 4.84
CA ASP A 130 -6.01 -21.15 3.44
C ASP A 130 -4.67 -20.73 2.81
N TRP A 131 -3.73 -20.26 3.62
CA TRP A 131 -2.47 -19.63 3.19
C TRP A 131 -1.70 -20.42 2.13
N LYS A 132 -1.47 -21.71 2.37
CA LYS A 132 -0.71 -22.57 1.44
C LYS A 132 -1.42 -22.76 0.11
N ALA A 133 -2.76 -22.79 0.11
CA ALA A 133 -3.56 -22.91 -1.11
C ALA A 133 -3.41 -21.69 -2.02
N TYR A 134 -3.03 -20.53 -1.46
CA TYR A 134 -2.75 -19.30 -2.18
C TYR A 134 -1.26 -18.95 -2.26
N GLY A 135 -0.38 -19.95 -2.10
CA GLY A 135 1.05 -19.80 -2.37
C GLY A 135 1.88 -19.24 -1.22
N ALA A 136 1.31 -18.97 -0.04
CA ALA A 136 2.11 -18.60 1.13
C ALA A 136 3.13 -19.70 1.45
N THR A 137 4.38 -19.31 1.63
CA THR A 137 5.49 -20.24 1.87
C THR A 137 6.56 -19.60 2.74
N PHE A 138 7.57 -20.39 3.12
CA PHE A 138 8.72 -19.89 3.86
C PHE A 138 9.69 -19.14 2.94
N GLY A 139 10.17 -17.99 3.40
CA GLY A 139 11.16 -17.20 2.66
C GLY A 139 12.08 -16.42 3.59
N LYS A 140 13.34 -16.26 3.17
CA LYS A 140 14.35 -15.49 3.92
C LYS A 140 14.23 -14.01 3.59
N VAL A 141 14.19 -13.18 4.63
CA VAL A 141 14.21 -11.72 4.54
C VAL A 141 15.58 -11.24 4.99
N ALA A 142 16.47 -11.00 4.03
CA ALA A 142 17.88 -10.71 4.31
C ALA A 142 18.08 -9.44 5.15
N SER A 143 17.27 -8.40 4.90
CA SER A 143 17.31 -7.13 5.63
C SER A 143 17.01 -7.28 7.13
N LYS A 144 16.17 -8.25 7.49
CA LYS A 144 15.76 -8.54 8.88
C LYS A 144 16.43 -9.76 9.50
N LYS A 145 17.24 -10.48 8.71
CA LYS A 145 17.89 -11.74 9.13
C LYS A 145 16.90 -12.78 9.69
N GLU A 146 15.69 -12.82 9.14
CA GLU A 146 14.63 -13.72 9.60
C GLU A 146 14.06 -14.57 8.44
N THR A 147 13.38 -15.66 8.80
CA THR A 147 12.58 -16.44 7.85
C THR A 147 11.12 -16.23 8.20
N ILE A 148 10.34 -15.73 7.23
CA ILE A 148 8.91 -15.52 7.39
C ILE A 148 8.14 -16.66 6.71
N PHE A 149 6.93 -16.91 7.18
CA PHE A 149 5.92 -17.64 6.42
C PHE A 149 4.88 -16.65 5.91
N GLY A 150 4.73 -16.53 4.59
CA GLY A 150 3.83 -15.55 3.98
C GLY A 150 4.29 -15.12 2.59
N TYR A 151 4.33 -13.81 2.40
CA TYR A 151 4.54 -13.16 1.11
C TYR A 151 5.59 -12.04 1.19
N LYS A 152 6.00 -11.54 0.03
CA LYS A 152 6.68 -10.25 -0.14
C LYS A 152 5.79 -9.33 -0.95
N LEU A 153 5.68 -8.08 -0.52
CA LEU A 153 5.00 -7.01 -1.24
C LEU A 153 6.06 -6.20 -2.00
N HIS A 154 6.11 -6.33 -3.31
CA HIS A 154 6.92 -5.53 -4.20
C HIS A 154 6.18 -4.24 -4.54
N LEU A 155 6.86 -3.11 -4.49
CA LEU A 155 6.30 -1.78 -4.72
C LEU A 155 7.07 -1.09 -5.83
N LEU A 156 6.34 -0.51 -6.78
CA LEU A 156 6.87 0.46 -7.74
C LEU A 156 6.49 1.87 -7.26
N VAL A 157 7.47 2.65 -6.85
CA VAL A 157 7.28 3.94 -6.17
C VAL A 157 7.96 5.04 -6.97
N THR A 158 7.29 6.16 -7.23
CA THR A 158 7.93 7.33 -7.85
C THR A 158 9.06 7.88 -6.97
N VAL A 159 10.00 8.63 -7.56
CA VAL A 159 10.98 9.40 -6.77
C VAL A 159 10.33 10.53 -5.96
N SER A 160 9.03 10.75 -6.08
CA SER A 160 8.23 11.62 -5.21
C SER A 160 7.62 10.87 -4.02
N GLY A 161 7.70 9.53 -3.96
CA GLY A 161 7.19 8.69 -2.87
C GLY A 161 5.74 8.21 -3.03
N LEU A 162 5.14 8.41 -4.20
CA LEU A 162 3.83 7.84 -4.55
C LEU A 162 3.98 6.40 -5.03
N ILE A 163 3.19 5.48 -4.48
CA ILE A 163 3.14 4.07 -4.91
C ILE A 163 2.29 3.96 -6.18
N LEU A 164 2.91 3.70 -7.33
CA LEU A 164 2.21 3.53 -8.60
C LEU A 164 1.55 2.17 -8.70
N ASP A 165 2.33 1.14 -8.38
CA ASP A 165 1.92 -0.25 -8.57
C ASP A 165 2.58 -1.17 -7.55
N PHE A 166 2.07 -2.38 -7.44
CA PHE A 166 2.57 -3.35 -6.49
C PHE A 166 2.22 -4.78 -6.88
N GLU A 167 2.98 -5.72 -6.32
CA GLU A 167 2.75 -7.13 -6.49
C GLU A 167 2.96 -7.89 -5.18
N LEU A 168 2.06 -8.82 -4.86
CA LEU A 168 2.16 -9.69 -3.70
C LEU A 168 2.61 -11.08 -4.15
N ALA A 169 3.87 -11.42 -3.87
CA ALA A 169 4.46 -12.69 -4.29
C ALA A 169 4.76 -13.61 -3.10
N PRO A 170 4.82 -14.95 -3.27
CA PRO A 170 5.27 -15.87 -2.23
C PRO A 170 6.60 -15.46 -1.60
N ALA A 171 6.81 -15.72 -0.31
CA ALA A 171 8.01 -15.23 0.38
C ALA A 171 9.34 -15.79 -0.19
N ASN A 172 9.32 -16.94 -0.86
CA ASN A 172 10.48 -17.53 -1.54
C ASN A 172 10.68 -17.02 -2.97
N ALA A 173 9.75 -16.24 -3.51
CA ALA A 173 9.88 -15.67 -4.84
C ALA A 173 11.13 -14.78 -4.90
N THR A 174 11.83 -14.85 -6.03
CA THR A 174 13.02 -14.04 -6.23
C THR A 174 12.62 -12.65 -6.66
N ASP A 175 13.27 -11.63 -6.08
CA ASP A 175 12.92 -10.24 -6.35
C ASP A 175 13.11 -9.88 -7.84
N LEU A 176 14.05 -10.56 -8.52
CA LEU A 176 14.29 -10.44 -9.96
C LEU A 176 13.12 -10.93 -10.82
N GLU A 177 12.48 -12.06 -10.48
CA GLU A 177 11.33 -12.57 -11.23
C GLU A 177 10.12 -11.65 -11.06
N VAL A 178 9.75 -11.40 -9.80
CA VAL A 178 8.58 -10.58 -9.47
C VAL A 178 8.75 -9.15 -9.99
N GLY A 179 9.93 -8.56 -9.80
CA GLY A 179 10.18 -7.21 -10.31
C GLY A 179 10.18 -7.14 -11.84
N PHE A 180 10.58 -8.20 -12.54
CA PHE A 180 10.49 -8.24 -13.99
C PHE A 180 9.03 -8.31 -14.46
N GLU A 181 8.21 -9.16 -13.83
CA GLU A 181 6.78 -9.29 -14.12
C GLU A 181 6.06 -7.95 -13.86
N LEU A 182 6.22 -7.38 -12.66
CA LEU A 182 5.66 -6.07 -12.30
C LEU A 182 6.06 -4.99 -13.32
N LEU A 183 7.34 -4.90 -13.70
CA LEU A 183 7.81 -3.87 -14.62
C LEU A 183 7.35 -4.10 -16.07
N SER A 184 7.08 -5.34 -16.47
CA SER A 184 6.63 -5.65 -17.83
C SER A 184 5.23 -5.11 -18.15
N GLU A 185 4.46 -4.73 -17.13
CA GLU A 185 3.16 -4.08 -17.27
C GLU A 185 3.27 -2.55 -17.47
N HIS A 186 4.47 -1.99 -17.40
CA HIS A 186 4.73 -0.56 -17.56
C HIS A 186 5.55 -0.26 -18.81
N THR A 187 5.59 1.01 -19.20
CA THR A 187 6.44 1.48 -20.31
C THR A 187 7.07 2.83 -20.01
N ASP A 188 8.21 3.11 -20.66
CA ASP A 188 8.88 4.42 -20.62
C ASP A 188 9.27 4.88 -19.21
N LEU A 189 9.79 3.97 -18.37
CA LEU A 189 10.25 4.27 -17.01
C LEU A 189 11.77 4.14 -16.86
N GLU A 190 12.35 5.00 -16.03
CA GLU A 190 13.67 4.79 -15.43
C GLU A 190 13.50 4.28 -13.99
N VAL A 191 13.90 3.04 -13.75
CA VAL A 191 13.64 2.35 -12.48
C VAL A 191 14.94 2.07 -11.77
N LEU A 192 14.99 2.46 -10.49
CA LEU A 192 16.09 2.18 -9.59
C LEU A 192 15.70 1.02 -8.66
N GLY A 193 16.46 -0.05 -8.71
CA GLY A 193 16.24 -1.22 -7.87
C GLY A 193 17.47 -1.61 -7.08
N ASP A 194 17.25 -2.39 -6.04
CA ASP A 194 18.33 -3.09 -5.37
C ASP A 194 18.96 -4.15 -6.29
N LYS A 195 20.18 -4.61 -5.97
CA LYS A 195 20.90 -5.59 -6.80
C LYS A 195 20.10 -6.89 -7.02
N ALA A 196 19.24 -7.25 -6.08
CA ALA A 196 18.38 -8.43 -6.18
C ALA A 196 17.39 -8.37 -7.35
N TYR A 197 17.08 -7.19 -7.88
CA TYR A 197 16.15 -6.97 -9.00
C TYR A 197 16.82 -7.04 -10.38
N ILE A 198 18.14 -7.20 -10.47
CA ILE A 198 18.87 -6.87 -11.71
C ILE A 198 19.66 -8.05 -12.25
N SER A 199 19.28 -8.44 -13.47
CA SER A 199 20.03 -9.30 -14.39
C SER A 199 20.23 -8.56 -15.70
N ALA A 200 21.40 -8.76 -16.35
CA ALA A 200 21.70 -8.12 -17.63
C ALA A 200 20.68 -8.48 -18.72
N ASP A 201 20.30 -9.75 -18.80
CA ASP A 201 19.38 -10.26 -19.82
C ASP A 201 17.98 -9.66 -19.64
N LYS A 202 17.48 -9.64 -18.39
CA LYS A 202 16.17 -9.06 -18.06
C LYS A 202 16.13 -7.55 -18.22
N ALA A 203 17.22 -6.86 -17.86
CA ALA A 203 17.33 -5.42 -18.08
C ALA A 203 17.32 -5.09 -19.58
N ALA A 204 18.02 -5.88 -20.41
CA ALA A 204 17.98 -5.73 -21.86
C ALA A 204 16.57 -5.99 -22.41
N GLN A 205 15.89 -7.05 -21.93
CA GLN A 205 14.52 -7.36 -22.34
C GLN A 205 13.54 -6.23 -22.00
N LEU A 206 13.54 -5.74 -20.76
CA LEU A 206 12.72 -4.59 -20.34
C LEU A 206 13.01 -3.33 -21.14
N TRP A 207 14.27 -3.11 -21.52
CA TRP A 207 14.63 -1.99 -22.39
C TRP A 207 14.04 -2.15 -23.80
N HIS A 208 14.21 -3.32 -24.41
CA HIS A 208 13.76 -3.56 -25.78
C HIS A 208 12.25 -3.64 -25.93
N GLN A 209 11.54 -4.26 -24.98
CA GLN A 209 10.10 -4.50 -25.06
C GLN A 209 9.28 -3.33 -24.49
N ASN A 210 9.76 -2.71 -23.41
CA ASN A 210 8.98 -1.75 -22.62
C ASN A 210 9.58 -0.35 -22.59
N ARG A 211 10.79 -0.14 -23.13
CA ARG A 211 11.57 1.10 -22.97
C ARG A 211 11.85 1.42 -21.49
N ILE A 212 11.97 0.39 -20.66
CA ILE A 212 12.28 0.52 -19.24
C ILE A 212 13.79 0.42 -19.03
N ARG A 213 14.36 1.43 -18.37
CA ARG A 213 15.77 1.44 -18.00
C ARG A 213 15.91 1.08 -16.52
N LEU A 214 16.27 -0.17 -16.26
CA LEU A 214 16.49 -0.68 -14.91
C LEU A 214 17.97 -0.47 -14.49
N LYS A 215 18.19 0.22 -13.37
CA LYS A 215 19.53 0.51 -12.82
C LYS A 215 19.63 0.10 -11.36
N THR A 216 20.84 -0.29 -10.94
CA THR A 216 21.13 -0.61 -9.53
C THR A 216 21.31 0.67 -8.72
N ILE A 217 20.78 0.69 -7.50
CA ILE A 217 21.15 1.73 -6.52
C ILE A 217 22.54 1.40 -5.96
N PRO A 218 23.58 2.24 -6.16
CA PRO A 218 24.95 1.93 -5.76
C PRO A 218 25.11 1.97 -4.24
N ARG A 219 25.59 0.90 -3.59
CA ARG A 219 25.70 0.81 -2.11
C ARG A 219 26.56 1.94 -1.53
N CYS A 220 26.22 2.43 -0.34
CA CYS A 220 26.98 3.50 0.35
C CYS A 220 28.48 3.19 0.53
N ASN A 221 28.86 1.91 0.63
CA ASN A 221 30.22 1.43 0.89
C ASN A 221 30.96 0.93 -0.36
N GLN A 222 30.50 1.30 -1.57
CA GLN A 222 31.10 0.82 -2.80
C GLN A 222 32.49 1.46 -3.03
N LYS A 223 33.48 0.66 -3.47
CA LYS A 223 34.89 1.07 -3.60
C LYS A 223 35.12 2.21 -4.61
N GLN A 224 34.22 2.39 -5.57
CA GLN A 224 34.31 3.42 -6.59
C GLN A 224 33.49 4.63 -6.14
N GLN A 225 34.16 5.76 -5.85
CA GLN A 225 33.49 6.96 -5.39
C GLN A 225 32.69 7.59 -6.53
N LEU A 226 31.36 7.61 -6.38
CA LEU A 226 30.50 8.41 -7.24
C LEU A 226 30.78 9.91 -7.02
N PRO A 227 30.66 10.73 -8.07
CA PRO A 227 30.61 12.18 -7.93
C PRO A 227 29.62 12.61 -6.83
N ALA A 228 29.97 13.66 -6.09
CA ALA A 228 29.19 14.10 -4.92
C ALA A 228 27.71 14.38 -5.23
N HIS A 229 27.41 14.92 -6.42
CA HIS A 229 26.04 15.19 -6.87
C HIS A 229 25.21 13.91 -7.07
N LEU A 230 25.79 12.87 -7.71
CA LEU A 230 25.12 11.58 -7.87
C LEU A 230 24.93 10.88 -6.53
N LYS A 231 25.91 10.96 -5.62
CA LYS A 231 25.79 10.41 -4.26
C LYS A 231 24.63 11.07 -3.51
N LYS A 232 24.51 12.40 -3.57
CA LYS A 232 23.41 13.15 -2.93
C LYS A 232 22.05 12.75 -3.51
N MET A 233 21.96 12.61 -4.84
CA MET A 233 20.76 12.15 -5.53
C MET A 233 20.33 10.75 -5.07
N TYR A 234 21.23 9.75 -5.11
CA TYR A 234 20.91 8.38 -4.66
C TYR A 234 20.53 8.31 -3.18
N ASN A 235 21.15 9.12 -2.32
CA ASN A 235 20.76 9.19 -0.91
C ASN A 235 19.35 9.75 -0.72
N LYS A 236 18.95 10.77 -1.47
CA LYS A 236 17.58 11.30 -1.44
C LYS A 236 16.58 10.22 -1.84
N ILE A 237 16.88 9.48 -2.92
CA ILE A 237 16.05 8.38 -3.42
C ILE A 237 15.90 7.27 -2.37
N ARG A 238 16.97 6.90 -1.66
CA ARG A 238 16.88 5.96 -0.53
C ARG A 238 15.98 6.46 0.59
N GLN A 239 16.13 7.72 0.98
CA GLN A 239 15.31 8.31 2.04
C GLN A 239 13.82 8.28 1.68
N ILE A 240 13.47 8.45 0.40
CA ILE A 240 12.09 8.34 -0.08
C ILE A 240 11.55 6.93 0.13
N ILE A 241 12.25 5.89 -0.34
CA ILE A 241 11.75 4.52 -0.17
C ILE A 241 11.75 4.08 1.30
N GLU A 242 12.74 4.49 2.09
CA GLU A 242 12.76 4.28 3.54
C GLU A 242 11.56 4.97 4.22
N THR A 243 11.18 6.17 3.77
CA THR A 243 10.01 6.89 4.27
C THR A 243 8.72 6.14 3.93
N VAL A 244 8.54 5.73 2.67
CA VAL A 244 7.36 4.97 2.23
C VAL A 244 7.26 3.63 2.96
N ASN A 245 8.36 2.90 3.06
CA ASN A 245 8.44 1.65 3.82
C ASN A 245 8.15 1.87 5.32
N GLY A 246 8.64 2.97 5.90
CA GLY A 246 8.35 3.36 7.28
C GLY A 246 6.88 3.68 7.50
N GLN A 247 6.24 4.41 6.58
CA GLN A 247 4.80 4.67 6.62
C GLN A 247 4.00 3.36 6.57
N LEU A 248 4.32 2.47 5.62
CA LEU A 248 3.60 1.21 5.49
C LEU A 248 3.81 0.27 6.70
N SER A 249 5.05 0.13 7.16
CA SER A 249 5.38 -0.79 8.26
C SER A 249 4.99 -0.27 9.64
N GLN A 250 5.20 1.02 9.93
CA GLN A 250 5.02 1.58 11.28
C GLN A 250 3.69 2.31 11.46
N GLN A 251 3.24 3.09 10.47
CA GLN A 251 1.97 3.81 10.58
C GLN A 251 0.80 2.91 10.19
N PHE A 252 0.90 2.23 9.05
CA PHE A 252 -0.15 1.34 8.57
C PHE A 252 -0.02 -0.10 9.07
N ASN A 253 1.03 -0.46 9.84
CA ASN A 253 1.20 -1.82 10.39
C ASN A 253 1.05 -2.93 9.32
N ILE A 254 1.53 -2.71 8.09
CA ILE A 254 1.32 -3.64 6.96
C ILE A 254 1.89 -5.03 7.21
N GLU A 255 2.96 -5.12 8.00
CA GLU A 255 3.64 -6.36 8.37
C GLU A 255 2.96 -7.06 9.57
N LYS A 256 2.16 -6.35 10.35
CA LYS A 256 1.35 -6.92 11.45
C LYS A 256 -0.04 -7.21 10.94
N ASN A 257 -0.15 -8.27 10.16
CA ASN A 257 -1.41 -8.67 9.58
C ASN A 257 -2.21 -9.57 10.56
N ARG A 258 -3.48 -9.23 10.79
CA ARG A 258 -4.44 -9.95 11.64
C ARG A 258 -5.45 -10.79 10.84
N ALA A 259 -5.25 -10.91 9.53
CA ALA A 259 -6.14 -11.70 8.68
C ALA A 259 -5.96 -13.20 8.98
N HIS A 260 -7.05 -13.94 8.81
CA HIS A 260 -7.08 -15.40 8.95
C HIS A 260 -7.23 -16.14 7.61
N THR A 261 -7.37 -15.39 6.51
CA THR A 261 -7.54 -15.90 5.15
C THR A 261 -6.78 -15.02 4.15
N PHE A 262 -6.42 -15.58 2.99
CA PHE A 262 -5.77 -14.84 1.91
C PHE A 262 -6.60 -13.63 1.45
N TRP A 263 -7.89 -13.80 1.21
CA TRP A 263 -8.75 -12.69 0.78
C TRP A 263 -8.91 -11.61 1.86
N GLY A 264 -8.86 -12.00 3.15
CA GLY A 264 -8.78 -11.05 4.25
C GLY A 264 -7.49 -10.23 4.23
N LEU A 265 -6.36 -10.87 3.92
CA LEU A 265 -5.07 -10.19 3.73
C LEU A 265 -5.14 -9.20 2.57
N CYS A 266 -5.59 -9.63 1.38
CA CYS A 266 -5.72 -8.76 0.20
C CYS A 266 -6.62 -7.56 0.48
N THR A 267 -7.74 -7.76 1.17
CA THR A 267 -8.65 -6.67 1.59
C THR A 267 -7.93 -5.62 2.44
N ARG A 268 -7.17 -6.07 3.45
CA ARG A 268 -6.42 -5.17 4.33
C ARG A 268 -5.30 -4.46 3.57
N LEU A 269 -4.58 -5.19 2.71
CA LEU A 269 -3.53 -4.65 1.85
C LEU A 269 -4.07 -3.53 0.95
N TYR A 270 -5.14 -3.79 0.18
CA TYR A 270 -5.76 -2.77 -0.67
C TYR A 270 -6.26 -1.57 0.14
N THR A 271 -6.83 -1.79 1.33
CA THR A 271 -7.27 -0.67 2.19
C THR A 271 -6.08 0.22 2.58
N LYS A 272 -4.96 -0.37 3.04
CA LYS A 272 -3.77 0.37 3.47
C LYS A 272 -3.09 1.13 2.31
N LEU A 273 -3.00 0.50 1.13
CA LEU A 273 -2.41 1.15 -0.05
C LEU A 273 -3.31 2.27 -0.59
N ALA A 274 -4.63 2.08 -0.56
CA ALA A 274 -5.59 3.14 -0.88
C ALA A 274 -5.49 4.31 0.12
N ALA A 275 -5.41 4.01 1.42
CA ALA A 275 -5.25 5.00 2.47
C ALA A 275 -3.97 5.83 2.31
N HIS A 276 -2.84 5.19 2.03
CA HIS A 276 -1.57 5.86 1.75
C HIS A 276 -1.68 6.82 0.55
N THR A 277 -2.23 6.34 -0.57
CA THR A 277 -2.42 7.13 -1.80
C THR A 277 -3.35 8.31 -1.57
N LEU A 278 -4.47 8.11 -0.87
CA LEU A 278 -5.44 9.16 -0.54
C LEU A 278 -4.84 10.22 0.39
N CYS A 279 -4.01 9.85 1.37
CA CYS A 279 -3.33 10.84 2.19
C CYS A 279 -2.35 11.70 1.38
N ILE A 280 -1.60 11.11 0.45
CA ILE A 280 -0.74 11.88 -0.48
C ILE A 280 -1.61 12.81 -1.34
N PHE A 281 -2.70 12.29 -1.89
CA PHE A 281 -3.63 13.09 -2.69
C PHE A 281 -4.20 14.26 -1.92
N LEU A 282 -4.66 14.04 -0.69
CA LEU A 282 -5.22 15.08 0.16
C LEU A 282 -4.18 16.16 0.49
N ASN A 283 -2.95 15.75 0.83
CA ASN A 283 -1.85 16.70 1.02
C ASN A 283 -1.57 17.52 -0.24
N ARG A 284 -1.54 16.89 -1.42
CA ARG A 284 -1.34 17.58 -2.70
C ARG A 284 -2.48 18.55 -3.01
N LEU A 285 -3.73 18.14 -2.80
CA LEU A 285 -4.92 18.95 -3.00
C LEU A 285 -4.94 20.19 -2.09
N LEU A 286 -4.48 20.05 -0.85
CA LEU A 286 -4.39 21.14 0.13
C LEU A 286 -3.14 22.02 -0.05
N GLY A 287 -2.31 21.77 -1.07
CA GLY A 287 -1.10 22.54 -1.34
C GLY A 287 0.03 22.34 -0.32
N ASN A 288 0.02 21.22 0.42
CA ASN A 288 1.09 20.90 1.37
C ASN A 288 2.39 20.57 0.59
N PRO A 289 3.48 21.35 0.77
CA PRO A 289 4.74 21.08 0.07
C PRO A 289 5.38 19.75 0.51
N ASP A 290 5.15 19.34 1.76
CA ASP A 290 5.68 18.10 2.34
C ASP A 290 4.61 17.00 2.31
N PHE A 291 4.11 16.67 1.12
CA PHE A 291 2.96 15.77 0.96
C PHE A 291 3.17 14.33 1.44
N LEU A 292 4.42 13.92 1.72
CA LEU A 292 4.73 12.65 2.40
C LEU A 292 4.51 12.71 3.92
N GLN A 293 4.24 13.86 4.53
CA GLN A 293 3.88 13.95 5.96
C GLN A 293 2.41 13.54 6.20
N ILE A 294 2.07 12.31 5.81
CA ILE A 294 0.69 11.79 5.88
C ILE A 294 0.19 11.54 7.31
N LYS A 295 1.10 11.41 8.29
CA LYS A 295 0.73 11.21 9.70
C LYS A 295 0.04 12.43 10.29
N ALA A 296 0.45 13.63 9.91
CA ALA A 296 -0.12 14.87 10.42
C ALA A 296 -1.61 15.03 10.03
N LEU A 297 -2.05 14.43 8.92
CA LEU A 297 -3.46 14.42 8.53
C LEU A 297 -4.34 13.62 9.50
N ALA A 298 -3.86 12.46 9.93
CA ALA A 298 -4.62 11.56 10.81
C ALA A 298 -4.45 11.90 12.30
N PHE A 299 -3.42 12.68 12.66
CA PHE A 299 -3.12 13.16 14.01
C PHE A 299 -2.85 14.67 13.97
N PRO A 300 -3.87 15.49 13.64
CA PRO A 300 -3.72 16.95 13.64
C PRO A 300 -3.48 17.46 15.07
N ASN A 301 -2.77 18.58 15.18
CA ASN A 301 -2.36 19.20 16.44
C ASN A 301 -3.50 19.95 17.11
#